data_AF-A0A651HFJ7-F1
#
_entry.id   AF-A0A651HFJ7-F1
#
_cell.length_a   1.000
_cell.length_b   1.000
_cell.length_c   1.000
_cell.angle_alpha   90.00
_cell.angle_beta   90.00
_cell.angle_gamma   90.00
#
_symmetry.space_group_name_H-M   'P 1'
#
loop_
_entity.id
_entity.type
_entity.pdbx_description
1 polymer ?
#
loop_
_entity_poly.entity_id
_entity_poly.type
_entity_poly.pdbx_seq_one_letter_code
_entity_poly.pdbx_strand_id
1 'polypeptide(L)' 'MEWLFYLIAFIVALCITFTGAWALRWAVRQGQLSNLEEQSRSIFTEEEPEGRQSDFFPGRGGSSRRSRRQR' A
#
# COMPACT_ATOMS: atom_id res chain seq x y z
N MET A 1 -7.98 17.76 -40.64
CA MET A 1 -7.85 18.50 -39.37
C MET A 1 -7.82 17.56 -38.17
N GLU A 2 -8.67 16.52 -38.12
CA GLU A 2 -8.69 15.51 -37.03
C GLU A 2 -7.35 14.80 -36.74
N TRP A 3 -6.56 14.47 -37.76
CA TRP A 3 -5.28 13.79 -37.59
C TRP A 3 -4.27 14.59 -36.74
N LEU A 4 -4.30 15.92 -36.85
CA LEU A 4 -3.44 16.79 -36.03
C LEU A 4 -3.84 16.70 -34.55
N PHE A 5 -5.15 16.65 -34.27
CA PHE A 5 -5.65 16.48 -32.91
C PHE A 5 -5.20 15.15 -32.30
N TYR A 6 -5.31 14.04 -33.04
CA TYR A 6 -4.85 12.74 -32.56
C TYR A 6 -3.33 12.69 -32.35
N LEU A 7 -2.55 13.32 -33.23
CA LEU A 7 -1.10 13.41 -33.07
C LEU A 7 -0.72 14.19 -31.81
N ILE A 8 -1.37 15.33 -31.57
CA ILE A 8 -1.14 16.13 -30.35
C ILE A 8 -1.53 15.33 -29.11
N ALA A 9 -2.72 14.71 -29.11
CA ALA A 9 -3.17 13.89 -27.99
C ALA A 9 -2.20 12.73 -27.69
N PHE A 10 -1.67 12.09 -28.73
CA PHE A 10 -0.67 11.03 -28.58
C PHE A 10 0.64 11.53 -27.97
N ILE A 11 1.15 12.68 -28.42
CA ILE A 11 2.36 13.28 -27.85
C ILE A 11 2.13 13.65 -26.38
N VAL A 12 0.99 14.24 -26.05
CA VAL A 12 0.62 14.57 -24.66
C VAL A 12 0.57 13.31 -23.80
N ALA A 13 -0.06 12.24 -24.30
CA ALA A 13 -0.12 10.96 -23.59
C ALA A 13 1.28 10.37 -23.35
N LEU A 14 2.17 10.42 -24.35
CA LEU A 14 3.56 10.00 -24.21
C LEU A 14 4.32 10.83 -23.17
N CYS A 15 4.18 12.15 -23.20
CA CYS A 15 4.81 13.04 -22.23
C CYS A 15 4.35 12.72 -20.81
N ILE A 16 3.03 12.62 -20.56
CA ILE A 16 2.49 12.29 -19.24
C ILE A 16 3.01 10.93 -18.76
N THR A 17 2.99 9.92 -19.64
CA THR A 17 3.45 8.56 -19.31
C THR A 17 4.93 8.55 -18.95
N PHE A 18 5.76 9.23 -19.75
CA PHE A 18 7.20 9.29 -19.53
C PHE A 18 7.54 10.05 -18.24
N THR A 19 6.91 11.20 -18.03
CA THR A 19 7.09 11.99 -16.79
C THR A 19 6.63 11.20 -15.57
N GLY A 20 5.51 10.48 -15.65
CA GLY A 20 5.01 9.63 -14.57
C GLY A 20 5.99 8.51 -14.22
N ALA A 21 6.50 7.78 -15.23
CA ALA A 21 7.49 6.72 -15.03
C ALA A 21 8.81 7.27 -14.46
N TRP A 22 9.25 8.44 -14.93
CA TRP A 22 10.45 9.09 -14.42
C TRP A 22 10.28 9.56 -12.96
N ALA A 23 9.15 10.18 -12.63
CA ALA A 23 8.81 10.61 -11.28
C ALA A 23 8.71 9.41 -10.32
N LEU A 24 8.10 8.32 -10.76
CA LEU A 24 8.02 7.08 -9.97
C LEU A 24 9.42 6.51 -9.72
N ARG A 25 10.26 6.42 -10.76
CA ARG A 25 11.66 5.99 -10.61
C ARG A 25 12.42 6.89 -9.63
N TRP A 26 12.23 8.20 -9.71
CA TRP A 26 12.84 9.14 -8.78
C TRP A 26 12.36 8.91 -7.35
N ALA A 27 11.04 8.77 -7.12
CA ALA A 27 10.45 8.51 -5.81
C ALA A 27 10.98 7.22 -5.17
N VAL A 28 11.13 6.14 -5.97
CA VAL A 28 11.75 4.89 -5.54
C VAL A 28 13.19 5.13 -5.09
N ARG A 29 14.00 5.86 -5.88
CA ARG A 29 15.41 6.13 -5.54
C ARG A 29 15.59 7.01 -4.31
N GLN A 30 14.64 7.90 -4.05
CA GLN A 30 14.61 8.76 -2.87
C GLN A 30 14.05 8.05 -1.62
N GLY A 31 13.64 6.78 -1.75
CA GLY A 31 13.07 6.04 -0.63
C GLY A 31 11.67 6.49 -0.22
N GLN A 32 10.97 7.30 -1.04
CA GLN A 32 9.61 7.77 -0.72
C GLN A 32 8.61 6.60 -0.55
N LEU A 33 8.92 5.45 -1.13
CA LEU A 33 8.12 4.22 -1.04
C LEU A 33 8.70 3.16 -0.08
N SER A 34 9.73 3.47 0.71
CA SER A 34 10.41 2.46 1.54
C SER A 34 9.60 2.04 2.77
N ASN A 35 8.86 2.97 3.38
CA ASN A 35 8.17 2.77 4.66
C ASN A 35 6.66 2.96 4.52
N LEU A 36 6.07 2.44 3.44
CA LEU A 36 4.63 2.59 3.18
C LEU A 36 3.77 2.01 4.31
N GLU A 37 4.19 0.87 4.88
CA GLU A 37 3.49 0.26 6.00
C GLU A 37 3.47 1.19 7.23
N GLU A 38 4.62 1.74 7.63
CA GLU A 38 4.71 2.65 8.76
C GLU A 38 3.96 3.97 8.51
N GLN A 39 4.06 4.52 7.30
CA GLN A 39 3.29 5.72 6.93
C GLN A 39 1.78 5.45 6.95
N SER A 40 1.32 4.26 6.54
CA SER A 40 -0.10 3.89 6.61
C SER A 40 -0.60 3.80 8.05
N ARG A 41 0.30 3.49 8.99
CA ARG A 41 -0.01 3.40 10.42
C ARG A 41 -0.03 4.76 11.12
N SER A 42 0.45 5.83 10.48
CA SER A 42 0.46 7.19 11.06
C SER A 42 -0.93 7.76 11.35
N ILE A 43 -1.99 7.19 10.76
CA ILE A 43 -3.38 7.58 11.07
C ILE A 43 -3.83 7.08 12.44
N PHE A 44 -3.22 6.00 12.94
CA PHE A 44 -3.50 5.47 14.26
C PHE A 44 -2.75 6.28 15.30
N THR A 45 -3.49 6.72 16.32
CA THR A 45 -2.98 7.57 17.40
C THR A 45 -3.06 6.83 18.72
N GLU A 46 -2.59 7.45 19.80
CA GLU A 46 -2.75 6.86 21.14
C GLU A 46 -4.22 6.79 21.57
N GLU A 47 -5.07 7.70 21.07
CA GLU A 47 -6.51 7.71 21.30
C GLU A 47 -7.24 6.65 20.45
N GLU A 48 -6.81 6.46 19.20
CA GLU A 48 -7.36 5.46 18.27
C GLU A 48 -6.26 4.51 17.76
N PRO A 49 -5.92 3.45 18.53
CA PRO A 49 -4.85 2.53 18.17
C PRO A 49 -5.28 1.52 17.10
N GLU A 50 -4.29 0.88 16.47
CA GLU A 50 -4.53 -0.23 15.54
C GLU A 50 -5.43 -1.32 16.15
N GLY A 51 -6.48 -1.69 15.42
CA GLY A 51 -7.41 -2.75 15.82
C GLY A 51 -6.72 -4.11 15.92
N ARG A 52 -7.06 -4.91 16.94
CA ARG A 52 -6.56 -6.28 17.09
C ARG A 52 -7.52 -7.26 16.44
N GLN A 53 -6.99 -8.22 15.67
CA GLN A 53 -7.79 -9.32 15.13
C GLN A 53 -8.43 -10.12 16.28
N SER A 54 -9.75 -10.06 16.37
CA SER A 54 -10.54 -10.72 17.43
C SER A 54 -11.15 -12.04 16.97
N ASP A 55 -11.41 -12.18 15.67
CA ASP A 55 -12.01 -13.37 15.08
C ASP A 55 -10.97 -14.23 14.37
N PHE A 56 -11.04 -15.54 14.63
CA PHE A 56 -10.18 -16.54 14.03
C PHE A 56 -11.04 -17.58 13.35
N PHE A 57 -10.67 -17.94 12.13
CA PHE A 57 -11.31 -19.07 11.46
C PHE A 57 -11.20 -20.34 12.33
N PRO A 58 -12.28 -21.12 12.50
CA PRO A 58 -12.26 -22.33 13.31
C PRO A 58 -11.10 -23.26 12.92
N GLY A 59 -10.29 -23.68 13.89
CA GLY A 59 -9.11 -24.54 13.68
C GLY A 59 -7.80 -23.82 13.37
N ARG A 60 -7.80 -22.49 13.20
CA ARG A 60 -6.57 -21.68 13.02
C ARG A 60 -6.24 -20.77 14.20
N GLY A 61 -7.17 -20.59 15.14
CA GLY A 61 -6.97 -19.80 16.37
C GLY A 61 -6.55 -20.66 17.56
N GLY A 62 -5.25 -20.76 17.83
CA GLY A 62 -4.73 -21.07 19.17
C GLY A 62 -4.61 -22.55 19.57
N SER A 63 -3.72 -23.30 18.91
CA SER A 63 -3.21 -24.56 19.47
C SER A 63 -2.09 -24.29 20.51
N SER A 64 -2.40 -23.76 21.70
CA SER A 64 -1.46 -23.88 22.84
C SER A 64 -2.00 -23.64 24.25
N ARG A 65 -3.25 -23.20 24.46
CA ARG A 65 -3.70 -22.81 25.82
C ARG A 65 -4.55 -23.82 26.60
N ARG A 66 -4.61 -25.10 26.21
CA ARG A 66 -5.56 -26.06 26.83
C ARG A 66 -5.01 -27.30 27.54
N SER A 67 -3.73 -27.40 27.87
CA SER A 67 -3.21 -28.57 28.63
C SER A 67 -2.60 -28.31 30.01
N ARG A 68 -2.48 -27.06 30.48
CA ARG A 68 -1.77 -26.77 31.76
C ARG A 68 -2.69 -26.60 32.99
N ARG A 69 -3.84 -27.27 33.00
CA ARG A 69 -4.77 -27.23 34.16
C ARG A 69 -5.38 -28.60 34.48
N GLN A 70 -4.61 -29.68 34.40
CA GLN A 70 -4.89 -30.95 35.06
C GLN A 70 -3.58 -31.70 35.29
N ARG A 71 -2.90 -31.44 36.41
CA ARG A 71 -2.13 -32.39 37.23
C ARG A 71 -1.51 -31.64 38.40
#